data_AF-A0AAU4TCC5-F1
#
_entry.id   AF-A0AAU4TCC5-F1
#
_cell.length_a   1.000
_cell.length_b   1.000
_cell.length_c   1.000
_cell.angle_alpha   90.00
_cell.angle_beta   90.00
_cell.angle_gamma   90.00
#
_symmetry.space_group_name_H-M   'P 1'
#
loop_
_entity.id
_entity.type
_entity.pdbx_description
1 polymer ?
#
loop_
_entity_poly.entity_id
_entity_poly.type
_entity_poly.pdbx_seq_one_letter_code
_entity_poly.pdbx_strand_id
1 'polypeptide(L)' 'MFHVGYTVQGVWRLLKRHGWSCQVSVRQALERDEAVIEVWKAEVWPRAKVPRTTWAPTSASRTRVASR' A
#
# COMPACT_ATOMS: atom_id res chain seq x y z
N MET A 1 -28.82 5.16 -10.72
CA MET A 1 -27.69 4.27 -11.06
C MET A 1 -26.45 4.83 -10.38
N PHE A 2 -26.00 4.26 -9.26
CA PHE A 2 -24.82 4.75 -8.53
C PHE A 2 -23.84 3.60 -8.36
N HIS A 3 -22.98 3.40 -9.36
CA HIS A 3 -21.81 2.54 -9.23
C HIS A 3 -20.58 3.44 -9.27
N VAL A 4 -20.39 4.24 -8.21
CA VAL A 4 -19.11 4.90 -8.00
C VAL A 4 -18.19 3.87 -7.35
N GLY A 5 -17.33 3.27 -8.17
CA GLY A 5 -16.26 2.40 -7.69
C GLY A 5 -15.08 3.23 -7.21
N TYR A 6 -14.62 2.99 -5.99
CA TYR A 6 -13.35 3.53 -5.51
C TYR A 6 -12.28 2.45 -5.57
N THR A 7 -11.06 2.84 -5.95
CA THR A 7 -9.89 2.00 -5.70
C THR A 7 -9.63 1.94 -4.19
N VAL A 8 -8.96 0.89 -3.71
CA VAL A 8 -8.56 0.76 -2.30
C VAL A 8 -7.78 2.00 -1.82
N GLN A 9 -6.92 2.55 -2.68
CA GLN A 9 -6.19 3.79 -2.41
C GLN A 9 -7.12 5.02 -2.31
N GLY A 10 -8.16 5.08 -3.15
CA GLY A 10 -9.18 6.13 -3.13
C GLY A 10 -9.97 6.13 -1.82
N VAL A 11 -10.42 4.94 -1.38
CA VAL A 11 -11.10 4.77 -0.08
C VAL A 11 -10.19 5.23 1.06
N TRP A 12 -8.93 4.79 1.07
CA TRP A 12 -7.98 5.19 2.12
C TRP A 12 -7.76 6.71 2.19
N ARG A 13 -7.69 7.37 1.03
CA ARG A 13 -7.54 8.84 0.96
C ARG A 13 -8.76 9.56 1.54
N LEU A 14 -9.97 9.04 1.31
CA LEU A 14 -11.20 9.56 1.89
C LEU A 14 -11.20 9.40 3.41
N LEU A 15 -10.90 8.19 3.91
CA LEU A 15 -10.84 7.91 5.34
C LEU A 15 -9.88 8.87 6.06
N LYS A 16 -8.65 9.03 5.55
CA LYS A 16 -7.68 9.97 6.14
C LYS A 16 -8.17 11.43 6.14
N ARG A 17 -8.87 11.88 5.10
CA ARG A 17 -9.45 13.23 5.04
C ARG A 17 -10.45 13.47 6.18
N HIS A 18 -11.17 12.42 6.59
CA HIS A 18 -12.12 12.46 7.69
C HIS A 18 -11.52 12.12 9.05
N GLY A 19 -10.19 12.17 9.18
CA GLY A 19 -9.51 11.95 10.47
C GLY A 19 -9.37 10.49 10.88
N TRP A 20 -9.71 9.53 10.01
CA TRP A 20 -9.53 8.12 10.32
C TRP A 20 -8.05 7.72 10.25
N SER A 21 -7.61 6.95 11.23
CA SER A 21 -6.30 6.32 11.30
C SER A 21 -6.43 4.79 11.25
N CYS A 22 -5.34 4.10 10.91
CA CYS A 22 -5.29 2.65 11.06
C CYS A 22 -5.32 2.32 12.55
N GLN A 23 -6.38 1.66 13.02
CA GLN A 23 -6.53 1.31 14.42
C GLN A 23 -5.62 0.15 14.77
N VAL A 24 -4.87 0.28 15.87
CA VAL A 24 -4.08 -0.79 16.45
C VAL A 24 -4.85 -1.36 17.63
N SER A 25 -4.80 -2.67 17.83
CA SER A 25 -5.45 -3.28 18.98
C SER A 25 -4.86 -2.72 20.27
N VAL A 26 -5.73 -2.28 21.18
CA VAL A 26 -5.31 -1.75 22.49
C VAL A 26 -4.61 -2.84 23.32
N ARG A 27 -5.02 -4.10 23.13
CA ARG A 27 -4.41 -5.27 23.77
C ARG A 27 -3.52 -6.01 22.78
N GLN A 28 -2.37 -6.45 23.28
CA GLN A 28 -1.49 -7.37 22.57
C GLN A 28 -1.93 -8.82 22.84
N ALA A 29 -1.69 -9.70 21.87
CA ALA A 29 -1.91 -11.13 22.06
C ALA A 29 -0.93 -11.67 23.12
N LEU A 30 -1.38 -12.60 23.95
CA LEU A 30 -0.55 -13.21 25.00
C LEU A 30 0.67 -13.95 24.42
N GLU A 31 0.52 -14.49 23.21
CA GLU A 31 1.58 -15.21 22.49
C GLU A 31 2.55 -14.28 21.75
N ARG A 32 2.33 -12.95 21.79
CA ARG A 32 3.15 -12.00 21.05
C ARG A 32 4.54 -11.89 21.67
N ASP A 33 5.55 -12.34 20.93
CA ASP A 33 6.96 -12.15 21.26
C ASP A 33 7.59 -11.17 20.26
N GLU A 34 8.00 -9.98 20.75
CA GLU A 34 8.55 -8.94 19.88
C GLU A 34 9.95 -9.31 19.36
N ALA A 35 10.74 -10.08 20.10
CA ALA A 35 12.06 -10.54 19.62
C ALA A 35 11.90 -11.53 18.45
N VAL A 36 10.96 -12.47 18.58
CA VAL A 36 10.63 -13.41 17.49
C VAL A 36 10.06 -12.67 16.28
N ILE A 37 9.21 -11.66 16.51
CA ILE A 37 8.65 -10.83 15.43
C ILE A 37 9.74 -10.06 14.69
N GLU A 38 10.70 -9.46 15.39
CA GLU A 38 11.80 -8.73 14.74
C GLU A 38 12.67 -9.65 13.89
N VAL A 39 13.02 -10.84 14.40
CA VAL A 39 13.75 -11.86 13.62
C VAL A 39 12.94 -12.28 12.39
N TRP A 40 11.63 -12.55 12.55
CA TRP A 40 10.77 -12.94 11.45
C TRP A 40 10.65 -11.84 10.37
N LYS A 41 10.54 -10.58 10.77
CA LYS A 41 10.54 -9.42 9.85
C LYS A 41 11.84 -9.30 9.07
N ALA A 42 12.98 -9.63 9.69
CA ALA A 42 14.28 -9.56 9.03
C ALA A 42 14.50 -10.74 8.06
N GLU A 43 14.14 -11.95 8.47
CA GLU A 43 14.55 -13.17 7.76
C GLU A 43 13.48 -13.76 6.83
N VAL A 44 12.22 -13.70 7.25
CA VAL A 44 11.11 -14.39 6.56
C VAL A 44 10.34 -13.42 5.68
N TRP A 45 10.04 -12.22 6.19
CA TRP A 45 9.23 -11.24 5.47
C TRP A 45 9.76 -10.89 4.07
N PRO A 46 11.09 -10.70 3.85
CA PRO A 46 11.59 -10.42 2.50
C PRO A 46 11.33 -11.54 1.49
N ARG A 47 11.26 -12.80 1.96
CA ARG A 47 11.00 -13.98 1.12
C ARG A 47 9.50 -14.18 0.85
N ALA A 48 8.66 -13.84 1.84
CA ALA A 48 7.21 -13.96 1.73
C ALA A 48 6.59 -12.86 0.87
N LYS A 49 7.22 -11.68 0.80
CA LYS A 49 6.71 -10.55 0.04
C LYS A 49 6.91 -10.79 -1.45
N VAL A 50 5.86 -10.58 -2.24
CA VAL A 50 5.97 -10.51 -3.70
C VAL A 50 7.06 -9.49 -4.05
N PRO A 51 8.02 -9.81 -4.94
CA PRO A 51 9.00 -8.85 -5.41
C PRO A 51 8.27 -7.56 -5.76
N ARG A 52 8.73 -6.42 -5.25
CA ARG A 52 8.18 -5.14 -5.70
C ARG A 52 8.32 -5.17 -7.21
N THR A 53 7.21 -5.07 -7.95
CA THR A 53 7.27 -4.71 -9.36
C THR A 53 8.00 -3.37 -9.36
N THR A 54 9.30 -3.42 -9.65
CA THR A 54 10.07 -2.23 -9.94
C THR A 54 9.34 -1.56 -11.09
N TRP A 55 9.23 -0.24 -11.00
CA TRP A 55 8.62 0.62 -12.01
C TRP A 55 8.92 0.10 -13.42
N ALA A 56 7.91 -0.47 -14.08
CA ALA A 56 7.97 -0.64 -15.52
C ALA A 56 7.77 0.78 -16.10
N PRO A 57 8.67 1.27 -16.95
CA PRO A 57 8.48 2.57 -17.58
C PRO A 57 7.18 2.50 -18.39
N THR A 58 6.14 3.19 -17.92
CA THR A 58 5.00 3.52 -18.77
C THR A 58 5.53 4.48 -19.83
N SER A 59 5.28 4.17 -21.10
CA SER A 59 5.74 4.97 -22.24
C SER A 59 5.54 6.46 -22.00
N ALA A 60 6.62 7.24 -22.04
CA ALA A 60 6.60 8.69 -22.05
C ALA A 60 6.96 9.18 -23.46
N SER A 61 6.10 8.90 -24.44
CA SER A 61 6.25 9.50 -25.77
C SER A 61 5.84 10.98 -25.71
N ARG A 62 6.74 11.88 -26.10
CA ARG A 62 6.41 13.28 -26.35
C ARG A 62 5.42 13.33 -27.52
N THR A 63 4.20 13.78 -27.27
CA THR A 63 3.25 14.13 -28.32
C THR A 63 3.84 15.30 -29.11
N ARG A 64 4.09 15.13 -30.41
CA ARG A 64 4.52 16.22 -31.29
C ARG A 64 3.36 17.22 -31.40
N VAL A 65 3.59 18.47 -31.01
CA VAL A 65 2.70 19.58 -31.38
C VAL A 65 2.75 19.70 -32.90
N ALA A 66 1.59 19.58 -33.54
CA ALA A 66 1.45 19.81 -34.97
C ALA A 66 1.76 21.28 -35.27
N SER A 67 2.75 21.52 -36.13
CA SER A 67 3.03 22.86 -36.65
C SER A 67 1.99 23.22 -37.72
N ARG A 68 1.54 24.48 -37.68
CA ARG A 68 0.52 25.10 -38.52
C ARG A 68 0.97 25.34 -39.95
#